data_AF-A0A966JPI3-F1
#
_entry.id   AF-A0A966JPI3-F1
#
_cell.length_a   1.000
_cell.length_b   1.000
_cell.length_c   1.000
_cell.angle_alpha   90.00
_cell.angle_beta   90.00
_cell.angle_gamma   90.00
#
_symmetry.space_group_name_H-M   'P 1'
#
loop_
_entity.id
_entity.type
_entity.pdbx_description
1 polymer ?
#
loop_
_entity_poly.entity_id
_entity_poly.type
_entity_poly.pdbx_seq_one_letter_code
_entity_poly.pdbx_strand_id
1 'polypeptide(L)'
;MPTAKKVVARVTELRELIAYHNDRYFGADEPEISDAEFDELVAELRRLETAHPELVVQKSLLDAPGAPSTTTFAPVTHRLPMTSLDNAMDADELRAWGERVAKGLPGEAVKYVCELKIDGLALSIRYEDGELVLGATR
;
A
#
# COMPACT_ATOMS: atom_id res chain seq x y z
N MET A 1 6.31 -28.71 26.67
CA MET A 1 5.65 -28.33 25.40
C MET A 1 4.42 -27.50 25.74
N PRO A 2 4.33 -26.21 25.33
CA PRO A 2 3.09 -25.47 25.46
C PRO A 2 1.99 -26.22 24.69
N THR A 3 0.80 -26.35 25.29
CA THR A 3 -0.36 -26.98 24.66
C THR A 3 -0.72 -26.26 23.36
N ALA A 4 -1.16 -26.97 22.32
CA ALA A 4 -1.52 -26.39 21.01
C ALA A 4 -2.42 -25.14 21.12
N LYS A 5 -3.32 -25.10 22.11
CA LYS A 5 -4.19 -23.95 22.41
C LYS A 5 -3.42 -22.67 22.81
N LYS A 6 -2.28 -22.79 23.49
CA LYS A 6 -1.42 -21.67 23.88
C LYS A 6 -0.63 -21.13 22.69
N VAL A 7 -0.21 -22.02 21.78
CA VAL A 7 0.49 -21.63 20.56
C VAL A 7 -0.44 -20.81 19.66
N VAL A 8 -1.68 -21.28 19.44
CA VAL A 8 -2.70 -20.55 18.66
C VAL A 8 -2.94 -19.15 19.24
N ALA A 9 -3.15 -19.06 20.56
CA ALA A 9 -3.37 -17.77 21.22
C ALA A 9 -2.19 -16.80 21.03
N ARG A 10 -0.95 -17.29 21.15
CA ARG A 10 0.25 -16.46 20.95
C ARG A 10 0.40 -16.01 19.50
N VAL A 11 0.11 -16.87 18.53
CA VAL A 11 0.14 -16.49 17.10
C VAL A 11 -0.89 -15.40 16.80
N THR A 12 -2.10 -15.49 17.37
CA THR A 12 -3.12 -14.44 17.22
C THR A 12 -2.66 -13.12 17.84
N GLU A 13 -2.16 -13.16 19.07
CA GLU A 13 -1.63 -11.98 19.77
C GLU A 13 -0.50 -11.30 18.99
N LEU A 14 0.47 -12.08 18.49
CA LEU A 14 1.59 -11.55 17.71
C LEU A 14 1.11 -10.87 16.43
N ARG A 15 0.09 -11.41 15.74
CA ARG A 15 -0.49 -10.79 14.55
C ARG A 15 -1.17 -9.46 14.88
N GLU A 16 -1.90 -9.39 16.00
CA GLU A 16 -2.54 -8.15 16.45
C GLU A 16 -1.50 -7.09 16.83
N LEU A 17 -0.44 -7.46 17.55
CA LEU A 17 0.64 -6.55 17.93
C LEU A 17 1.41 -6.02 16.71
N ILE A 18 1.77 -6.90 15.77
CA ILE A 18 2.47 -6.50 14.54
C ILE A 18 1.60 -5.56 13.70
N ALA A 19 0.31 -5.86 13.56
CA ALA A 19 -0.63 -5.00 12.83
C ALA A 19 -0.76 -3.62 13.49
N TYR A 20 -0.89 -3.59 14.82
CA TYR A 20 -0.96 -2.35 15.59
C TYR A 20 0.29 -1.48 15.42
N HIS A 21 1.48 -2.07 15.60
CA HIS A 21 2.73 -1.30 15.48
C HIS A 21 3.03 -0.86 14.04
N ASN A 22 2.62 -1.64 13.04
CA ASN A 22 2.68 -1.20 11.64
C ASN A 22 1.78 0.01 11.37
N ASP A 23 0.55 0.02 11.89
CA ASP A 23 -0.36 1.17 11.74
C ASP A 23 0.21 2.41 12.43
N ARG A 24 0.82 2.26 13.61
CA ARG A 24 1.48 3.35 14.30
C ARG A 24 2.70 3.89 13.56
N TYR A 25 3.50 3.02 12.96
CA TYR A 25 4.71 3.39 12.23
C TYR A 25 4.39 4.04 10.87
N PHE A 26 3.50 3.44 10.07
CA PHE A 26 3.23 3.88 8.70
C PHE A 26 2.00 4.78 8.56
N GLY A 27 0.99 4.62 9.42
CA GLY A 27 -0.26 5.36 9.37
C GLY A 27 -0.23 6.63 10.23
N ALA A 28 0.22 6.50 11.48
CA ALA A 28 0.21 7.60 12.45
C ALA A 28 1.54 8.37 12.56
N ASP A 29 2.65 7.83 12.03
CA ASP A 29 4.02 8.37 12.21
C ASP A 29 4.41 8.56 13.70
N GLU A 30 3.90 7.67 14.57
CA GLU A 30 4.10 7.71 16.02
C GLU A 30 4.48 6.31 16.55
N PRO A 31 5.68 5.79 16.22
CA PRO A 31 6.12 4.47 16.66
C PRO A 31 6.27 4.39 18.19
N GLU A 32 5.71 3.34 18.78
CA GLU A 32 5.77 3.09 20.24
C GLU A 32 6.92 2.16 20.64
N ILE A 33 7.40 1.34 19.69
CA ILE A 33 8.51 0.41 19.89
C ILE A 33 9.59 0.67 18.85
N SER A 34 10.82 0.30 19.17
CA SER A 34 11.94 0.37 18.24
C SER A 34 11.84 -0.70 17.15
N ASP A 35 12.53 -0.47 16.04
CA ASP A 35 12.64 -1.45 14.94
C ASP A 35 13.14 -2.81 15.42
N ALA A 36 14.09 -2.83 16.37
CA ALA A 36 14.62 -4.06 16.94
C ALA A 36 13.56 -4.86 17.72
N GLU A 37 12.72 -4.19 18.50
CA GLU A 37 11.63 -4.82 19.24
C GLU A 37 10.55 -5.34 18.28
N PHE A 38 10.25 -4.58 17.21
CA PHE A 38 9.33 -5.02 16.16
C PHE A 38 9.86 -6.27 15.43
N ASP A 39 11.15 -6.28 15.08
CA ASP A 39 11.81 -7.41 14.44
C ASP A 39 11.77 -8.67 15.32
N GLU A 40 11.88 -8.52 16.64
CA GLU A 40 11.74 -9.64 17.59
C GLU A 40 10.32 -10.25 17.56
N LEU A 41 9.27 -9.43 17.52
CA LEU A 41 7.88 -9.90 17.39
C LEU A 41 7.68 -10.66 16.08
N VAL A 42 8.18 -10.11 14.97
CA VAL A 42 8.14 -10.73 13.64
C VAL A 42 8.89 -12.06 13.63
N ALA A 43 10.08 -12.10 14.22
CA ALA A 43 10.89 -13.31 14.30
C ALA A 43 10.23 -14.39 15.16
N GLU A 44 9.54 -14.01 16.25
CA GLU A 44 8.77 -14.95 17.06
C GLU A 44 7.60 -15.55 16.28
N LEU A 45 6.83 -14.72 15.58
CA LEU A 45 5.71 -15.17 14.75
C LEU A 45 6.20 -16.16 13.68
N ARG A 46 7.31 -15.83 12.98
CA ARG A 46 7.93 -16.72 11.99
C ARG A 46 8.36 -18.07 12.55
N ARG A 47 8.96 -18.09 13.75
CA ARG A 47 9.35 -19.35 14.41
C ARG A 47 8.12 -20.22 14.72
N LEU A 48 7.04 -19.61 15.21
CA LEU A 48 5.82 -20.33 15.54
C LEU A 48 5.10 -20.86 14.30
N GLU A 49 5.01 -20.06 13.24
CA GLU A 49 4.42 -20.47 11.96
C GLU A 49 5.24 -21.57 11.27
N THR A 50 6.57 -21.53 11.39
CA THR A 50 7.47 -22.59 10.88
C THR A 50 7.29 -23.90 11.64
N ALA A 51 7.13 -23.82 12.97
CA ALA A 51 6.92 -25.00 13.82
C ALA A 51 5.49 -25.57 13.69
N HIS A 52 4.53 -24.75 13.24
CA HIS A 52 3.11 -25.08 13.14
C HIS A 52 2.54 -24.64 11.77
N PRO A 53 2.87 -25.34 10.67
CA PRO A 53 2.42 -24.99 9.32
C PRO A 53 0.89 -24.93 9.19
N GLU A 54 0.14 -25.64 10.03
CA GLU A 54 -1.31 -25.62 10.10
C GLU A 54 -1.89 -24.27 10.56
N LEU A 55 -1.08 -23.41 11.18
CA LEU A 55 -1.46 -22.09 11.67
C LEU A 55 -1.13 -20.97 10.69
N VAL A 56 -0.40 -21.29 9.61
CA VAL A 56 -0.14 -20.36 8.51
C VAL A 56 -1.47 -20.07 7.84
N VAL A 57 -1.97 -18.86 8.05
CA VAL A 57 -3.09 -18.34 7.28
C VAL A 57 -2.51 -17.84 5.96
N GLN A 58 -3.16 -18.11 4.83
CA GLN A 58 -2.78 -17.65 3.48
C GLN A 58 -2.56 -16.12 3.34
N LYS A 59 -2.82 -15.38 4.42
CA LYS A 59 -2.78 -13.94 4.55
C LYS A 59 -1.87 -13.53 5.72
N SER A 60 -0.71 -14.18 5.87
CA SER A 60 0.27 -13.75 6.87
C SER A 60 0.79 -12.37 6.45
N LEU A 61 0.75 -11.41 7.38
CA LEU A 61 1.33 -10.07 7.20
C LEU A 61 2.84 -10.13 6.87
N LEU A 62 3.46 -11.30 7.08
CA LEU A 62 4.85 -11.59 6.80
C LEU A 62 5.15 -11.93 5.34
N ASP A 63 4.13 -12.15 4.51
CA ASP A 63 4.28 -12.53 3.09
C ASP A 63 4.45 -11.32 2.14
N ALA A 64 4.75 -10.12 2.67
CA ALA A 64 5.18 -8.97 1.89
C ALA A 64 6.41 -8.29 2.51
N PRO A 65 7.51 -8.04 1.76
CA PRO A 65 8.08 -8.79 0.65
C PRO A 65 9.55 -9.19 0.92
N GLY A 66 9.86 -10.46 0.68
CA GLY A 66 11.23 -10.99 0.56
C GLY A 66 11.30 -12.16 -0.43
N ALA A 67 10.35 -12.24 -1.36
CA ALA A 67 10.26 -13.32 -2.33
C ALA A 67 11.49 -13.31 -3.26
N PRO A 68 12.02 -14.48 -3.64
CA PRO A 68 13.14 -14.58 -4.55
C PRO A 68 12.82 -13.85 -5.85
N SER A 69 13.70 -12.92 -6.23
CA SER A 69 13.57 -12.08 -7.41
C SER A 69 13.52 -12.92 -8.68
N THR A 70 12.32 -13.24 -9.16
CA THR A 70 12.12 -13.47 -10.58
C THR A 70 12.38 -12.14 -11.29
N THR A 71 13.45 -12.08 -12.08
CA THR A 71 13.93 -10.88 -12.79
C THR A 71 13.00 -10.36 -13.89
N THR A 72 11.83 -10.98 -14.06
CA THR A 72 10.88 -10.63 -15.13
C THR A 72 9.50 -10.43 -14.53
N PHE A 73 9.07 -9.17 -14.44
CA PHE A 73 7.68 -8.84 -14.15
C PHE A 73 6.81 -9.22 -15.34
N ALA A 74 5.71 -9.94 -15.09
CA ALA A 74 4.74 -10.22 -16.12
C ALA A 74 4.06 -8.91 -16.56
N PRO A 75 3.87 -8.66 -17.87
CA PRO A 75 3.16 -7.47 -18.33
C PRO A 75 1.71 -7.51 -17.83
N VAL A 76 1.21 -6.35 -17.41
CA VAL A 76 -0.16 -6.17 -16.95
C VAL A 76 -0.91 -5.29 -17.94
N THR A 77 -2.04 -5.75 -18.45
CA THR A 77 -2.98 -4.89 -19.16
C THR A 77 -3.86 -4.15 -18.16
N HIS A 78 -3.76 -2.82 -18.12
CA HIS A 78 -4.61 -1.99 -17.26
C HIS A 78 -6.07 -2.03 -17.72
N ARG A 79 -7.01 -2.18 -16.78
CA ARG A 79 -8.46 -2.19 -17.07
C ARG A 79 -8.93 -0.84 -17.63
N LEU A 80 -8.34 0.26 -17.17
CA LEU A 80 -8.55 1.61 -17.67
C LEU A 80 -7.20 2.21 -18.07
N PRO A 81 -7.13 3.01 -19.16
CA PRO A 81 -5.90 3.68 -19.55
C PRO A 81 -5.38 4.61 -18.45
N MET A 82 -4.09 4.50 -18.12
CA MET A 82 -3.40 5.45 -17.23
C MET A 82 -2.92 6.67 -18.04
N THR A 83 -3.74 7.71 -18.08
CA THR A 83 -3.47 8.94 -18.83
C THR A 83 -2.34 9.77 -18.23
N SER A 84 -1.59 10.48 -19.08
CA SER A 84 -0.74 11.60 -18.64
C SER A 84 -1.54 12.89 -18.55
N LEU A 85 -0.99 13.87 -17.86
CA LEU A 85 -1.47 15.24 -17.84
C LEU A 85 -0.66 16.09 -18.82
N ASP A 86 -1.32 17.10 -19.39
CA ASP A 86 -0.63 18.19 -20.07
C ASP A 86 0.07 19.09 -19.04
N ASN A 87 1.13 19.78 -19.46
CA ASN A 87 1.90 20.68 -18.60
C ASN A 87 1.56 22.14 -18.91
N ALA A 88 1.71 22.98 -17.89
CA ALA A 88 1.84 24.43 -18.02
C ALA A 88 3.16 24.84 -17.34
N MET A 89 4.03 25.53 -18.06
CA MET A 89 5.37 25.92 -17.60
C MET A 89 5.39 27.33 -17.02
N ASP A 90 4.35 28.13 -17.27
CA ASP A 90 4.19 29.47 -16.73
C ASP A 90 2.72 29.79 -16.40
N ALA A 91 2.52 30.98 -15.81
CA ALA A 91 1.21 31.44 -15.37
C ALA A 91 0.26 31.78 -16.53
N ASP A 92 0.79 32.16 -17.70
CA ASP A 92 -0.02 32.52 -18.85
C ASP A 92 -0.59 31.27 -19.51
N GLU A 93 0.21 30.21 -19.64
CA GLU A 93 -0.22 28.88 -20.07
C GLU A 93 -1.29 28.31 -19.13
N LEU A 94 -1.09 28.45 -17.80
CA LEU A 94 -2.05 27.98 -16.81
C LEU A 94 -3.38 28.77 -16.89
N ARG A 95 -3.34 30.10 -17.07
CA ARG A 95 -4.55 30.90 -17.27
C ARG A 95 -5.26 30.51 -18.56
N ALA A 96 -4.54 30.33 -19.65
CA ALA A 96 -5.11 29.90 -20.92
C ALA A 96 -5.79 28.52 -20.80
N TRP A 97 -5.22 27.59 -20.02
CA TRP A 97 -5.88 26.32 -19.69
C TRP A 97 -7.17 26.54 -18.89
N GLY A 98 -7.13 27.38 -17.84
CA GLY A 98 -8.31 27.71 -17.04
C GLY A 98 -9.44 28.35 -17.85
N GLU A 99 -9.12 29.21 -18.83
CA GLU A 99 -10.09 29.78 -19.76
C GLU A 99 -10.75 28.71 -20.64
N ARG A 100 -9.99 27.71 -21.10
CA ARG A 100 -10.54 26.58 -21.87
C ARG A 100 -11.49 25.74 -21.01
N VAL A 101 -11.14 25.47 -19.75
CA VAL A 101 -12.00 24.75 -18.81
C VAL A 101 -13.30 25.52 -18.58
N ALA A 102 -13.23 26.83 -18.29
CA ALA A 102 -14.41 27.66 -18.06
C ALA A 102 -15.33 27.74 -19.28
N LYS A 103 -14.77 27.80 -20.50
CA LYS A 103 -15.56 27.72 -21.74
C LYS A 103 -16.29 26.39 -21.90
N GLY A 104 -15.74 25.30 -21.36
CA GLY A 104 -16.38 23.98 -21.37
C GLY A 104 -17.51 23.81 -20.35
N LEU A 105 -17.66 24.73 -19.39
CA LEU A 105 -18.64 24.67 -18.30
C LEU A 105 -19.46 25.98 -18.22
N PRO A 106 -20.28 26.29 -19.25
CA PRO A 106 -20.96 27.57 -19.34
C PRO A 106 -21.99 27.75 -18.22
N GLY A 107 -21.90 28.87 -17.49
CA GLY A 107 -22.83 29.21 -16.41
C GLY A 107 -22.52 28.55 -15.07
N GLU A 108 -21.43 27.79 -14.98
CA GLU A 108 -20.98 27.14 -13.74
C GLU A 108 -19.67 27.76 -13.22
N ALA A 109 -19.54 27.83 -11.89
CA ALA A 109 -18.30 28.24 -11.27
C ALA A 109 -17.33 27.05 -11.22
N VAL A 110 -16.18 27.18 -11.87
CA VAL A 110 -15.14 26.14 -11.86
C VAL A 110 -14.48 26.09 -10.48
N LYS A 111 -14.37 24.88 -9.92
CA LYS A 111 -13.61 24.60 -8.70
C LYS A 111 -12.46 23.66 -9.04
N TYR A 112 -11.29 23.92 -8.46
CA TYR A 112 -10.09 23.15 -8.69
C TYR A 112 -9.66 22.45 -7.39
N VAL A 113 -9.17 21.23 -7.53
CA VAL A 113 -8.40 20.55 -6.48
C VAL A 113 -6.93 20.70 -6.85
N CYS A 114 -6.14 21.26 -5.96
CA CYS A 114 -4.72 21.46 -6.16
C CYS A 114 -3.93 20.48 -5.30
N GLU A 115 -3.17 19.61 -5.96
CA GLU A 115 -2.32 18.61 -5.32
C GLU A 115 -0.86 18.84 -5.73
N LEU A 116 0.07 18.46 -4.87
CA LEU A 116 1.49 18.47 -5.23
C LEU A 116 1.75 17.37 -6.26
N LYS A 117 2.46 17.70 -7.34
CA LYS A 117 2.93 16.70 -8.29
C LYS A 117 4.11 15.95 -7.68
N ILE A 118 3.86 14.74 -7.18
CA ILE A 118 4.91 13.86 -6.68
C ILE A 118 5.79 13.40 -7.85
N ASP A 119 7.10 13.62 -7.73
CA ASP A 119 8.07 13.18 -8.73
C ASP A 119 8.51 11.74 -8.41
N GLY A 120 7.84 10.78 -9.03
CA GLY A 120 8.03 9.37 -8.76
C GLY A 120 7.45 8.47 -9.84
N LEU A 121 7.22 7.21 -9.49
CA LEU A 121 6.65 6.22 -10.39
C LEU A 121 5.13 6.10 -10.18
N ALA A 122 4.37 6.20 -11.26
CA ALA A 122 2.93 5.98 -11.21
C ALA A 122 2.62 4.49 -11.05
N LEU A 123 1.74 4.17 -10.09
CA LEU A 123 1.30 2.82 -9.77
C LEU A 123 -0.21 2.67 -9.94
N SER A 124 -0.63 1.46 -10.30
CA SER A 124 -2.03 1.01 -10.34
C SER A 124 -2.18 -0.12 -9.33
N ILE A 125 -3.08 0.06 -8.37
CA ILE A 125 -3.32 -0.89 -7.28
C ILE A 125 -4.76 -1.39 -7.40
N ARG A 126 -4.94 -2.71 -7.55
CA ARG A 126 -6.26 -3.35 -7.65
C ARG A 126 -6.61 -4.06 -6.37
N TYR A 127 -7.78 -3.72 -5.85
CA TYR A 127 -8.44 -4.44 -4.76
C TYR A 127 -9.66 -5.19 -5.28
N GLU A 128 -9.89 -6.40 -4.77
CA GLU A 128 -11.11 -7.19 -5.00
C GLU A 128 -11.62 -7.66 -3.64
N ASP A 129 -12.89 -7.40 -3.34
CA ASP A 129 -13.51 -7.67 -2.03
C ASP A 129 -12.73 -7.11 -0.82
N GLY A 130 -12.08 -5.96 -1.00
CA GLY A 130 -11.25 -5.30 0.02
C GLY A 130 -9.84 -5.88 0.14
N GLU A 131 -9.50 -6.90 -0.65
CA GLU A 131 -8.20 -7.55 -0.65
C GLU A 131 -7.30 -7.00 -1.77
N LEU A 132 -6.04 -6.71 -1.45
CA LEU A 132 -5.04 -6.32 -2.44
C LEU A 132 -4.69 -7.53 -3.32
N VAL A 133 -4.98 -7.44 -4.63
CA VAL A 133 -4.74 -8.55 -5.57
C VAL A 133 -3.70 -8.26 -6.65
N LEU A 134 -3.36 -6.99 -6.90
CA LEU A 134 -2.38 -6.61 -7.93
C LEU A 134 -1.81 -5.21 -7.69
N GLY A 135 -0.49 -5.07 -7.81
CA GLY A 135 0.19 -3.80 -8.02
C GLY A 135 0.91 -3.82 -9.36
N ALA A 136 0.71 -2.78 -10.18
CA ALA A 136 1.32 -2.66 -11.51
C ALA A 136 1.88 -1.25 -11.72
N THR A 137 2.96 -1.15 -12.49
CA THR A 137 3.47 0.15 -12.96
C THR A 137 2.62 0.68 -14.10
N ARG A 138 2.65 2.00 -14.32
CA ARG A 138 2.02 2.64 -15.49
C ARG A 138 2.53 2.09 -16.82
#